data_AF-A0A497RTZ7-F1
#
_entry.id   AF-A0A497RTZ7-F1
#
_cell.length_a   1.000
_cell.length_b   1.000
_cell.length_c   1.000
_cell.angle_alpha   90.00
_cell.angle_beta   90.00
_cell.angle_gamma   90.00
#
_symmetry.space_group_name_H-M   'P 1'
#
loop_
_entity.id
_entity.type
_entity.pdbx_description
1 polymer ?
#
loop_
_entity_poly.entity_id
_entity_poly.type
_entity_poly.pdbx_seq_one_letter_code
_entity_poly.pdbx_strand_id
1 'polypeptide(L)'
;MSYGAHIFNLMNFRRHIYFEHGRIPDMRCHLLFCAPPGFSKSFFMKQCFSEDFGILNTPTIKTTFQGSCTEAGFVGTIEKNKGTPIKRMGLAEEYKDGIVAIEEFTAITKVLEQKHSLTFEAQLNSALFGGLVKKRLASGSISYRTRVTLIAGTQIAKFDISGGLGRRLSYIYWVPSPSDFRKLAQAVREGENVPLDKRSLVEYRNRLMDLQKSLDRIRRVTFSDDLYDFLSSKPHFEILLYKKMALGYNLFTKAISPDFEVTLDARLKLLLRRAMKWREQLLADPEGAQVIEILKRHGGLMSKEDLQTELLRYSINWETSSRIIDKLLRLRKIRWTRGGKLAVV
;
A
#
# COMPACT_ATOMS: atom_id res chain seq x y z
N MET A 1 -2.90 -0.69 10.90
CA MET A 1 -1.46 -0.48 10.67
C MET A 1 -1.19 0.87 10.04
N SER A 2 -1.38 1.07 8.72
CA SER A 2 -1.03 2.34 8.05
C SER A 2 -1.72 3.58 8.65
N TYR A 3 -3.04 3.52 8.88
CA TYR A 3 -3.77 4.62 9.54
C TYR A 3 -3.22 4.97 10.93
N GLY A 4 -2.90 3.96 11.74
CA GLY A 4 -2.34 4.15 13.09
C GLY A 4 -0.98 4.84 13.04
N ALA A 5 -0.14 4.43 12.08
CA ALA A 5 1.14 5.06 11.84
C ALA A 5 0.98 6.53 11.37
N HIS A 6 -0.04 6.82 10.54
CA HIS A 6 -0.36 8.17 10.10
C HIS A 6 -0.78 9.11 11.25
N ILE A 7 -1.74 8.68 12.09
CA ILE A 7 -2.20 9.51 13.21
C ILE A 7 -1.09 9.74 14.25
N PHE A 8 -0.24 8.73 14.48
CA PHE A 8 0.95 8.89 15.31
C PHE A 8 1.95 9.86 14.68
N ASN A 9 2.19 9.76 13.37
CA ASN A 9 3.10 10.65 12.65
C ASN A 9 2.70 12.12 12.86
N LEU A 10 1.43 12.45 12.64
CA LEU A 10 0.92 13.81 12.84
C LEU A 10 1.12 14.26 14.30
N MET A 11 0.75 13.43 15.27
CA MET A 11 0.88 13.74 16.68
C MET A 11 2.36 13.95 17.07
N ASN A 12 3.27 13.07 16.65
CA ASN A 12 4.69 13.16 16.97
C ASN A 12 5.35 14.39 16.33
N PHE A 13 4.92 14.79 15.12
CA PHE A 13 5.36 16.04 14.51
C PHE A 13 4.91 17.30 15.24
N ARG A 14 3.86 17.23 16.06
CA ARG A 14 3.44 18.35 16.92
C ARG A 14 4.12 18.32 18.29
N ARG A 15 4.28 17.13 18.86
CA ARG A 15 4.63 16.95 20.28
C ARG A 15 6.07 16.53 20.54
N HIS A 16 6.77 16.02 19.53
CA HIS A 16 8.18 15.64 19.61
C HIS A 16 8.46 14.66 20.76
N ILE A 17 7.75 13.53 20.78
CA ILE A 17 7.84 12.52 21.86
C ILE A 17 8.66 11.29 21.46
N TYR A 18 8.93 11.12 20.16
CA TYR A 18 9.72 10.03 19.63
C TYR A 18 10.72 10.56 18.60
N PHE A 19 11.98 10.18 18.78
CA PHE A 19 13.10 10.62 17.96
C PHE A 19 13.91 9.42 17.49
N GLU A 20 14.47 9.53 16.28
CA GLU A 20 15.49 8.63 15.77
C GLU A 20 16.69 9.48 15.34
N HIS A 21 17.88 9.17 15.86
CA HIS A 21 19.12 9.89 15.57
C HIS A 21 19.00 11.42 15.71
N GLY A 22 18.33 11.88 16.77
CA GLY A 22 18.15 13.31 17.07
C GLY A 22 17.16 14.05 16.17
N ARG A 23 16.37 13.34 15.35
CA ARG A 23 15.36 13.93 14.47
C ARG A 23 14.00 13.30 14.69
N ILE A 24 12.95 14.02 14.35
CA ILE A 24 11.57 13.49 14.31
C ILE A 24 11.50 12.57 13.08
N PRO A 25 11.34 11.25 13.26
CA PRO A 25 11.27 10.34 12.15
C PRO A 25 9.93 10.47 11.42
N ASP A 26 9.95 10.20 10.12
CA ASP A 26 8.73 10.03 9.35
C ASP A 26 8.11 8.66 9.67
N MET A 27 6.97 8.66 10.35
CA MET A 27 6.28 7.45 10.78
C MET A 27 5.20 6.99 9.79
N ARG A 28 5.03 7.68 8.65
CA ARG A 28 4.05 7.29 7.63
C ARG A 28 4.36 5.92 7.04
N CYS A 29 3.30 5.16 6.80
CA CYS A 29 3.38 3.84 6.19
C CYS A 29 2.54 3.84 4.92
N HIS A 30 3.22 4.08 3.79
CA HIS A 30 2.62 4.11 2.47
C HIS A 30 2.33 2.70 1.97
N LEU A 31 1.15 2.49 1.39
CA LEU A 31 0.73 1.18 0.91
C LEU A 31 0.69 1.13 -0.62
N LEU A 32 1.14 0.02 -1.19
CA LEU A 32 0.88 -0.36 -2.58
C LEU A 32 0.11 -1.68 -2.62
N PHE A 33 -1.12 -1.63 -3.14
CA PHE A 33 -2.02 -2.77 -3.28
C PHE A 33 -1.89 -3.35 -4.70
N CYS A 34 -1.28 -4.52 -4.80
CA CYS A 34 -1.07 -5.26 -6.03
C CYS A 34 -2.05 -6.44 -6.08
N ALA A 35 -3.05 -6.34 -6.96
CA ALA A 35 -4.02 -7.40 -7.17
C ALA A 35 -4.54 -7.38 -8.62
N PRO A 36 -5.00 -8.53 -9.16
CA PRO A 36 -5.55 -8.58 -10.51
C PRO A 36 -6.77 -7.65 -10.66
N PRO A 37 -7.10 -7.22 -11.89
CA PRO A 37 -8.30 -6.43 -12.15
C PRO A 37 -9.57 -7.23 -11.81
N GLY A 38 -10.67 -6.54 -11.49
CA GLY A 38 -11.97 -7.16 -11.23
C GLY A 38 -12.20 -7.70 -9.80
N PHE A 39 -11.21 -7.61 -8.89
CA PHE A 39 -11.30 -8.18 -7.55
C PHE A 39 -11.46 -7.15 -6.43
N SER A 40 -12.45 -6.26 -6.55
CA SER A 40 -12.90 -5.33 -5.49
C SER A 40 -11.83 -4.41 -4.88
N LYS A 41 -10.66 -4.23 -5.50
CA LYS A 41 -9.59 -3.33 -5.02
C LYS A 41 -10.09 -1.89 -4.89
N SER A 42 -10.67 -1.33 -5.95
CA SER A 42 -11.29 0.00 -5.96
C SER A 42 -12.40 0.11 -4.93
N PHE A 43 -13.25 -0.91 -4.85
CA PHE A 43 -14.36 -0.96 -3.92
C PHE A 43 -13.87 -0.90 -2.46
N PHE A 44 -12.89 -1.73 -2.10
CA PHE A 44 -12.25 -1.71 -0.79
C PHE A 44 -11.62 -0.35 -0.48
N MET A 45 -10.90 0.25 -1.43
CA MET A 45 -10.30 1.58 -1.27
C MET A 45 -11.37 2.66 -1.08
N LYS A 46 -12.47 2.64 -1.84
CA LYS A 46 -13.60 3.56 -1.66
C LYS A 46 -14.25 3.40 -0.29
N GLN A 47 -14.53 2.17 0.13
CA GLN A 47 -15.09 1.90 1.46
C GLN A 47 -14.22 2.41 2.60
N CYS A 48 -12.90 2.46 2.41
CA CYS A 48 -11.97 2.98 3.42
C CYS A 48 -11.80 4.49 3.35
N PHE A 49 -11.64 5.06 2.14
CA PHE A 49 -11.05 6.39 1.95
C PHE A 49 -11.94 7.39 1.19
N SER A 50 -13.13 7.00 0.73
CA SER A 50 -14.07 7.94 0.12
C SER A 50 -14.44 9.07 1.07
N GLU A 51 -14.60 10.28 0.54
CA GLU A 51 -15.00 11.46 1.31
C GLU A 51 -16.40 11.28 1.91
N ASP A 52 -17.32 10.70 1.14
CA ASP A 52 -18.72 10.56 1.53
C ASP A 52 -18.91 9.47 2.60
N PHE A 53 -18.43 8.26 2.31
CA PHE A 53 -18.74 7.05 3.09
C PHE A 53 -17.52 6.27 3.57
N GLY A 54 -16.30 6.77 3.35
CA GLY A 54 -15.08 6.09 3.77
C GLY A 54 -15.00 5.95 5.29
N ILE A 55 -14.84 4.73 5.80
CA ILE A 55 -14.82 4.48 7.25
C ILE A 55 -13.66 5.18 7.97
N LEU A 56 -12.57 5.49 7.27
CA LEU A 56 -11.40 6.15 7.82
C LEU A 56 -11.41 7.68 7.65
N ASN A 57 -12.39 8.22 6.91
CA ASN A 57 -12.55 9.66 6.78
C ASN A 57 -13.08 10.23 8.10
N THR A 58 -12.31 11.09 8.75
CA THR A 58 -12.72 11.75 9.99
C THR A 58 -12.51 13.26 9.85
N PRO A 59 -13.23 14.11 10.61
CA PRO A 59 -13.02 15.56 10.55
C PRO A 59 -11.56 16.00 10.76
N THR A 60 -10.81 15.21 11.52
CA THR A 60 -9.40 15.44 11.87
C THR A 60 -8.43 14.80 10.86
N ILE A 61 -8.80 13.69 10.22
CA ILE A 61 -8.01 13.00 9.20
C ILE A 61 -8.85 12.86 7.93
N LYS A 62 -8.66 13.81 7.02
CA LYS A 62 -9.33 13.79 5.71
C LYS A 62 -8.76 12.69 4.83
N THR A 63 -9.65 11.94 4.19
CA THR A 63 -9.28 10.92 3.19
C THR A 63 -9.94 11.23 1.86
N THR A 64 -9.29 10.90 0.75
CA THR A 64 -9.92 10.97 -0.59
C THR A 64 -9.58 9.73 -1.41
N PHE A 65 -10.45 9.41 -2.36
CA PHE A 65 -10.24 8.34 -3.34
C PHE A 65 -10.23 8.94 -4.75
N GLN A 66 -9.17 8.64 -5.50
CA GLN A 66 -8.96 9.08 -6.87
C GLN A 66 -8.81 7.86 -7.78
N GLY A 67 -9.52 7.85 -8.92
CA GLY A 67 -9.40 6.77 -9.91
C GLY A 67 -8.00 6.74 -10.52
N SER A 68 -7.49 7.90 -10.93
CA SER A 68 -6.14 8.04 -11.47
C SER A 68 -5.54 9.39 -11.06
N CYS A 69 -4.21 9.50 -11.12
CA CYS A 69 -3.52 10.75 -10.82
C CYS A 69 -2.20 10.85 -11.58
N THR A 70 -1.89 12.03 -12.10
CA THR A 70 -0.59 12.34 -12.73
C THR A 70 0.37 12.93 -11.69
N GLU A 71 1.66 13.05 -12.04
CA GLU A 71 2.63 13.77 -11.21
C GLU A 71 2.13 15.18 -10.86
N ALA A 72 1.70 15.94 -11.87
CA ALA A 72 1.25 17.31 -11.68
C ALA A 72 -0.01 17.38 -10.81
N GLY A 73 -0.93 16.41 -10.94
CA GLY A 73 -2.08 16.29 -10.07
C GLY A 73 -1.72 15.94 -8.62
N PHE A 74 -0.66 15.16 -8.40
CA PHE A 74 -0.25 14.77 -7.04
C PHE A 74 0.60 15.85 -6.36
N VAL A 75 1.64 16.34 -7.05
CA VAL A 75 2.64 17.28 -6.50
C VAL A 75 2.22 18.74 -6.67
N GLY A 76 1.45 19.06 -7.71
CA GLY A 76 1.14 20.41 -8.12
C GLY A 76 2.01 20.89 -9.28
N THR A 77 1.55 21.94 -9.96
CA THR A 77 2.22 22.56 -11.11
C THR A 77 1.99 24.07 -11.15
N ILE A 78 2.70 24.77 -12.04
CA ILE A 78 2.46 26.19 -12.34
C ILE A 78 2.13 26.28 -13.84
N GLU A 79 0.90 26.70 -14.14
CA GLU A 79 0.44 26.94 -15.51
C GLU A 79 0.59 28.42 -15.83
N LYS A 80 0.84 28.78 -17.10
CA LYS A 80 0.74 30.17 -17.54
C LYS A 80 -0.65 30.39 -18.13
N ASN A 81 -1.43 31.27 -17.52
CA ASN A 81 -2.69 31.74 -18.09
C ASN A 81 -2.53 33.20 -18.50
N LYS A 82 -2.65 33.49 -19.81
CA LYS A 82 -2.44 34.84 -20.38
C LYS A 82 -1.15 35.53 -19.88
N GLY A 83 -0.05 34.78 -19.83
CA GLY A 83 1.26 35.26 -19.37
C GLY A 83 1.46 35.27 -17.85
N THR A 84 0.40 35.14 -17.05
CA THR A 84 0.48 35.13 -15.59
C THR A 84 0.67 33.69 -15.07
N PRO A 85 1.68 33.42 -14.23
CA PRO A 85 1.86 32.11 -13.61
C PRO A 85 0.79 31.88 -12.54
N ILE A 86 -0.02 30.83 -12.71
CA ILE A 86 -1.02 30.37 -11.75
C ILE A 86 -0.56 29.05 -11.15
N LYS A 87 -0.41 29.02 -9.82
CA LYS A 87 -0.10 27.79 -9.08
C LYS A 87 -1.35 26.91 -9.02
N ARG A 88 -1.23 25.67 -9.49
CA ARG A 88 -2.21 24.59 -9.31
C ARG A 88 -1.73 23.69 -8.17
N MET A 89 -2.52 23.66 -7.10
CA MET A 89 -2.26 22.81 -5.94
C MET A 89 -2.43 21.33 -6.33
N GLY A 90 -1.51 20.48 -5.88
CA GLY A 90 -1.64 19.03 -6.02
C GLY A 90 -2.25 18.39 -4.78
N LEU A 91 -2.69 17.14 -4.91
CA LEU A 91 -3.30 16.36 -3.82
C LEU A 91 -2.43 16.28 -2.56
N ALA A 92 -1.10 16.23 -2.71
CA ALA A 92 -0.19 16.16 -1.57
C ALA A 92 -0.17 17.45 -0.75
N GLU A 93 -0.49 18.60 -1.35
CA GLU A 93 -0.61 19.88 -0.65
C GLU A 93 -2.04 20.08 -0.11
N GLU A 94 -3.04 19.72 -0.90
CA GLU A 94 -4.46 19.79 -0.49
C GLU A 94 -4.76 18.91 0.72
N TYR A 95 -4.27 17.66 0.70
CA TYR A 95 -4.40 16.68 1.76
C TYR A 95 -3.11 16.56 2.58
N LYS A 96 -2.45 17.68 2.87
CA LYS A 96 -1.12 17.70 3.53
C LYS A 96 -1.04 16.94 4.85
N ASP A 97 -2.13 16.77 5.59
CA ASP A 97 -2.18 15.96 6.82
C ASP A 97 -3.16 14.79 6.69
N GLY A 98 -3.61 14.47 5.48
CA GLY A 98 -4.61 13.45 5.17
C GLY A 98 -4.03 12.16 4.59
N ILE A 99 -4.93 11.31 4.11
CA ILE A 99 -4.60 10.06 3.42
C ILE A 99 -5.21 10.11 2.02
N VAL A 100 -4.38 9.91 1.00
CA VAL A 100 -4.81 9.93 -0.40
C VAL A 100 -4.76 8.52 -0.95
N ALA A 101 -5.91 8.01 -1.38
CA ALA A 101 -6.03 6.71 -2.02
C ALA A 101 -6.15 6.87 -3.55
N ILE A 102 -5.29 6.22 -4.32
CA ILE A 102 -5.25 6.34 -5.79
C ILE A 102 -5.26 4.93 -6.38
N GLU A 103 -6.32 4.54 -7.10
CA GLU A 103 -6.44 3.18 -7.62
C GLU A 103 -5.44 2.88 -8.73
N GLU A 104 -5.40 3.71 -9.78
CA GLU A 104 -4.48 3.54 -10.90
C GLU A 104 -3.45 4.65 -10.85
N PHE A 105 -2.50 4.52 -9.92
CA PHE A 105 -1.42 5.48 -9.85
C PHE A 105 -0.35 5.15 -10.90
N THR A 106 -0.70 5.40 -12.17
CA THR A 106 0.16 5.19 -13.35
C THR A 106 1.56 5.76 -13.17
N ALA A 107 1.67 6.84 -12.42
CA ALA A 107 2.92 7.47 -12.06
C ALA A 107 3.81 6.52 -11.23
N ILE A 108 3.32 5.93 -10.14
CA ILE A 108 4.07 4.92 -9.37
C ILE A 108 4.40 3.71 -10.23
N THR A 109 3.46 3.22 -11.04
CA THR A 109 3.70 2.08 -11.93
C THR A 109 4.84 2.38 -12.91
N LYS A 110 4.87 3.56 -13.54
CA LYS A 110 5.95 3.97 -14.46
C LYS A 110 7.31 4.09 -13.78
N VAL A 111 7.35 4.61 -12.54
CA VAL A 111 8.60 4.68 -11.75
C VAL A 111 9.09 3.29 -11.40
N LEU A 112 8.20 2.43 -10.91
CA LEU A 112 8.55 1.05 -10.53
C LEU A 112 8.88 0.18 -11.74
N GLU A 113 8.44 0.52 -12.94
CA GLU A 113 8.83 -0.15 -14.19
C GLU A 113 10.09 0.45 -14.84
N GLN A 114 10.72 1.46 -14.24
CA GLN A 114 11.85 2.24 -14.79
C GLN A 114 11.60 2.87 -16.17
N LYS A 115 10.33 3.05 -16.58
CA LYS A 115 10.01 3.45 -17.96
C LYS A 115 10.12 4.95 -18.24
N HIS A 116 10.11 5.85 -17.24
CA HIS A 116 10.33 7.30 -17.46
C HIS A 116 10.80 8.09 -16.22
N SER A 117 11.64 9.11 -16.50
CA SER A 117 12.03 10.31 -15.73
C SER A 117 12.52 10.15 -14.27
N LEU A 118 13.84 10.19 -14.09
CA LEU A 118 14.52 10.31 -12.77
C LEU A 118 13.99 11.46 -11.90
N THR A 119 13.51 12.54 -12.51
CA THR A 119 13.03 13.72 -11.77
C THR A 119 11.68 13.47 -11.08
N PHE A 120 10.88 12.55 -11.59
CA PHE A 120 9.58 12.23 -11.00
C PHE A 120 9.73 11.36 -9.75
N GLU A 121 10.58 10.33 -9.80
CA GLU A 121 10.92 9.51 -8.63
C GLU A 121 11.44 10.40 -7.48
N ALA A 122 12.28 11.39 -7.79
CA ALA A 122 12.79 12.33 -6.80
C ALA A 122 11.68 13.16 -6.11
N GLN A 123 10.67 13.60 -6.87
CA GLN A 123 9.55 14.38 -6.32
C GLN A 123 8.63 13.53 -5.45
N LEU A 124 8.29 12.31 -5.89
CA LEU A 124 7.51 11.38 -5.06
C LEU A 124 8.28 11.02 -3.79
N ASN A 125 9.57 10.72 -3.89
CA ASN A 125 10.40 10.45 -2.72
C ASN A 125 10.41 11.64 -1.75
N SER A 126 10.50 12.87 -2.28
CA SER A 126 10.49 14.09 -1.47
C SER A 126 9.15 14.29 -0.75
N ALA A 127 8.02 14.06 -1.43
CA ALA A 127 6.69 14.19 -0.83
C ALA A 127 6.40 13.07 0.19
N LEU A 128 6.64 11.83 -0.19
CA LEU A 128 6.23 10.65 0.59
C LEU A 128 7.20 10.30 1.71
N PHE A 129 8.51 10.51 1.55
CA PHE A 129 9.50 10.09 2.56
C PHE A 129 10.29 11.24 3.16
N GLY A 130 10.42 12.36 2.43
CA GLY A 130 11.01 13.59 2.97
C GLY A 130 10.01 14.50 3.67
N GLY A 131 8.75 14.46 3.24
CA GLY A 131 7.68 15.34 3.72
C GLY A 131 7.86 16.82 3.33
N LEU A 132 8.88 17.16 2.54
CA LEU A 132 9.14 18.51 2.07
C LEU A 132 9.22 18.49 0.55
N VAL A 133 8.27 19.15 -0.10
CA VAL A 133 8.25 19.30 -1.55
C VAL A 133 8.93 20.62 -1.89
N LYS A 134 9.92 20.56 -2.77
CA LYS A 134 10.57 21.70 -3.40
C LYS A 134 10.73 21.41 -4.88
N LYS A 135 9.97 22.11 -5.70
CA LYS A 135 9.98 21.96 -7.16
C LYS A 135 10.24 23.32 -7.79
N ARG A 136 11.31 23.43 -8.58
CA ARG A 136 11.61 24.63 -9.37
C ARG A 136 11.10 24.40 -10.78
N LEU A 137 10.24 25.30 -11.26
CA LEU A 137 9.69 25.32 -12.60
C LEU A 137 10.17 26.59 -13.31
N ALA A 138 10.14 26.59 -14.64
CA ALA A 138 10.48 27.78 -15.43
C ALA A 138 9.62 29.00 -15.05
N SER A 139 8.37 28.75 -14.66
CA SER A 139 7.37 29.78 -14.33
C SER A 139 7.29 30.12 -12.83
N GLY A 140 8.16 29.55 -11.98
CA GLY A 140 8.16 29.80 -10.53
C GLY A 140 8.59 28.60 -9.69
N SER A 141 8.44 28.69 -8.37
CA SER A 141 8.77 27.59 -7.46
C SER A 141 7.56 27.15 -6.62
N ILE A 142 7.42 25.84 -6.44
CA ILE A 142 6.49 25.23 -5.50
C ILE A 142 7.30 24.76 -4.29
N SER A 143 6.91 25.21 -3.10
CA SER A 143 7.46 24.67 -1.86
C SER A 143 6.38 24.54 -0.79
N TYR A 144 6.24 23.36 -0.22
CA TYR A 144 5.33 23.09 0.89
C TYR A 144 5.78 21.86 1.68
N ARG A 145 5.35 21.77 2.94
CA ARG A 145 5.52 20.58 3.77
C ARG A 145 4.24 19.76 3.73
N THR A 146 4.38 18.45 3.54
CA THR A 146 3.28 17.49 3.52
C THR A 146 3.62 16.29 4.40
N ARG A 147 2.60 15.78 5.07
CA ARG A 147 2.56 14.54 5.84
C ARG A 147 1.49 13.61 5.26
N VAL A 148 1.14 13.79 4.00
CA VAL A 148 0.17 12.94 3.31
C VAL A 148 0.63 11.48 3.37
N THR A 149 -0.28 10.57 3.67
CA THR A 149 -0.05 9.13 3.50
C THR A 149 -0.71 8.66 2.22
N LEU A 150 0.09 8.16 1.30
CA LEU A 150 -0.38 7.53 0.06
C LEU A 150 -0.79 6.06 0.24
N ILE A 151 -1.96 5.71 -0.31
CA ILE A 151 -2.44 4.35 -0.53
C ILE A 151 -2.66 4.18 -2.03
N ALA A 152 -1.76 3.47 -2.72
CA ALA A 152 -1.86 3.27 -4.15
C ALA A 152 -2.36 1.86 -4.48
N GLY A 153 -3.16 1.74 -5.54
CA GLY A 153 -3.48 0.48 -6.19
C GLY A 153 -2.62 0.30 -7.45
N THR A 154 -2.41 -0.94 -7.84
CA THR A 154 -1.85 -1.29 -9.14
C THR A 154 -2.25 -2.71 -9.52
N GLN A 155 -2.08 -3.04 -10.80
CA GLN A 155 -2.22 -4.41 -11.29
C GLN A 155 -0.96 -5.21 -10.96
N ILE A 156 -1.04 -6.53 -11.10
CA ILE A 156 0.14 -7.39 -10.94
C ILE A 156 1.07 -7.12 -12.12
N ALA A 157 2.21 -6.50 -11.84
CA ALA A 157 3.28 -6.26 -12.79
C ALA A 157 4.63 -6.51 -12.11
N LYS A 158 5.68 -6.76 -12.91
CA LYS A 158 7.04 -6.83 -12.38
C LYS A 158 7.49 -5.43 -11.97
N PHE A 159 7.61 -5.20 -10.67
CA PHE A 159 8.12 -3.95 -10.13
C PHE A 159 9.60 -4.09 -9.79
N ASP A 160 10.40 -3.11 -10.19
CA ASP A 160 11.72 -2.92 -9.63
C ASP A 160 11.62 -2.26 -8.25
N ILE A 161 11.46 -3.11 -7.23
CA ILE A 161 11.43 -2.71 -5.83
C ILE A 161 12.86 -2.40 -5.33
N SER A 162 13.90 -2.68 -6.12
CA SER A 162 15.29 -2.36 -5.77
C SER A 162 15.59 -0.86 -5.84
N GLY A 163 14.78 -0.09 -6.57
CA GLY A 163 14.80 1.38 -6.61
C GLY A 163 14.44 2.04 -5.28
N GLY A 164 14.79 3.32 -5.11
CA GLY A 164 14.68 4.04 -3.85
C GLY A 164 13.24 4.16 -3.32
N LEU A 165 12.27 4.34 -4.21
CA LEU A 165 10.85 4.43 -3.87
C LEU A 165 10.27 3.08 -3.41
N GLY A 166 10.56 2.00 -4.15
CA GLY A 166 10.01 0.67 -3.88
C GLY A 166 10.42 0.14 -2.50
N ARG A 167 11.66 0.40 -2.08
CA ARG A 167 12.14 -0.10 -0.79
C ARG A 167 11.34 0.39 0.41
N ARG A 168 10.69 1.55 0.31
CA ARG A 168 10.04 2.25 1.42
C ARG A 168 8.52 2.10 1.43
N LEU A 169 7.94 1.44 0.43
CA LEU A 169 6.52 1.09 0.39
C LEU A 169 6.27 -0.23 1.15
N SER A 170 5.13 -0.29 1.84
CA SER A 170 4.57 -1.55 2.31
C SER A 170 3.62 -2.11 1.26
N TYR A 171 3.75 -3.40 0.99
CA TYR A 171 3.02 -4.06 -0.08
C TYR A 171 1.86 -4.88 0.45
N ILE A 172 0.75 -4.85 -0.25
CA ILE A 172 -0.32 -5.85 -0.15
C ILE A 172 -0.35 -6.56 -1.49
N TYR A 173 0.06 -7.83 -1.51
CA TYR A 173 -0.03 -8.66 -2.71
C TYR A 173 -1.13 -9.70 -2.51
N TRP A 174 -2.20 -9.63 -3.29
CA TRP A 174 -3.32 -10.53 -3.12
C TRP A 174 -3.79 -11.10 -4.46
N VAL A 175 -3.72 -12.44 -4.54
CA VAL A 175 -4.27 -13.22 -5.64
C VAL A 175 -5.44 -14.03 -5.08
N PRO A 176 -6.68 -13.74 -5.51
CA PRO A 176 -7.87 -14.38 -4.97
C PRO A 176 -7.84 -15.89 -5.20
N SER A 177 -8.31 -16.65 -4.23
CA SER A 177 -8.54 -18.10 -4.35
C SER A 177 -9.93 -18.40 -4.90
N PRO A 178 -10.21 -19.60 -5.44
CA PRO A 178 -11.56 -19.99 -5.87
C PRO A 178 -12.64 -19.80 -4.80
N SER A 179 -12.30 -19.98 -3.52
CA SER A 179 -13.21 -19.65 -2.42
C SER A 179 -13.46 -18.15 -2.28
N ASP A 180 -12.47 -17.31 -2.56
CA ASP A 180 -12.63 -15.86 -2.56
C ASP A 180 -13.52 -15.39 -3.71
N PHE A 181 -13.45 -16.02 -4.90
CA PHE A 181 -14.39 -15.75 -5.99
C PHE A 181 -15.84 -15.97 -5.54
N ARG A 182 -16.11 -17.10 -4.87
CA ARG A 182 -17.46 -17.40 -4.35
C ARG A 182 -17.90 -16.41 -3.29
N LYS A 183 -17.01 -16.07 -2.35
CA LYS A 183 -17.29 -15.08 -1.30
C LYS A 183 -17.57 -13.69 -1.88
N LEU A 184 -16.81 -13.27 -2.90
CA LEU A 184 -17.03 -12.01 -3.58
C LEU A 184 -18.37 -12.01 -4.33
N ALA A 185 -18.68 -13.08 -5.07
CA ALA A 185 -19.96 -13.19 -5.77
C ALA A 185 -21.15 -13.17 -4.79
N GLN A 186 -21.02 -13.84 -3.64
CA GLN A 186 -22.01 -13.79 -2.57
C GLN A 186 -22.12 -12.39 -1.97
N ALA A 187 -21.00 -11.73 -1.65
CA ALA A 187 -20.99 -10.39 -1.09
C ALA A 187 -21.60 -9.34 -2.04
N VAL A 188 -21.44 -9.49 -3.36
CA VAL A 188 -22.12 -8.63 -4.34
C VAL A 188 -23.64 -8.79 -4.21
N ARG A 189 -24.15 -10.03 -4.17
CA ARG A 189 -25.58 -10.31 -4.01
C ARG A 189 -26.13 -9.80 -2.67
N GLU A 190 -25.41 -10.02 -1.58
CA GLU A 190 -25.80 -9.57 -0.25
C GLU A 190 -25.78 -8.03 -0.12
N GLY A 191 -24.97 -7.35 -0.93
CA GLY A 191 -24.92 -5.88 -0.96
C GLY A 191 -26.03 -5.22 -1.79
N GLU A 192 -26.81 -5.99 -2.56
CA GLU A 192 -27.91 -5.45 -3.35
C GLU A 192 -28.99 -4.84 -2.46
N ASN A 193 -29.41 -3.61 -2.76
CA ASN A 193 -30.42 -2.87 -2.01
C ASN A 193 -30.10 -2.66 -0.51
N VAL A 194 -28.85 -2.78 -0.09
CA VAL A 194 -28.43 -2.48 1.28
C VAL A 194 -28.02 -1.00 1.37
N PRO A 195 -28.77 -0.16 2.10
CA PRO A 195 -28.42 1.24 2.28
C PRO A 195 -27.21 1.40 3.21
N LEU A 196 -26.48 2.51 3.04
CA LEU A 196 -25.41 2.87 3.97
C LEU A 196 -25.98 3.13 5.38
N ASP A 197 -25.50 2.37 6.36
CA ASP A 197 -25.78 2.65 7.77
C ASP A 197 -24.96 3.87 8.24
N LYS A 198 -25.55 5.05 8.07
CA LYS A 198 -24.95 6.33 8.47
C LYS A 198 -24.69 6.40 9.97
N ARG A 199 -25.55 5.79 10.80
CA ARG A 199 -25.43 5.84 12.26
C ARG A 199 -24.19 5.07 12.70
N SER A 200 -24.06 3.81 12.26
CA SER A 200 -22.89 2.98 12.56
C SER A 200 -21.59 3.61 12.04
N LEU A 201 -21.64 4.25 10.87
CA LEU A 201 -20.49 4.97 10.32
C LEU A 201 -20.06 6.15 11.21
N VAL A 202 -21.00 6.98 11.67
CA VAL A 202 -20.71 8.11 12.57
C VAL A 202 -20.17 7.60 13.91
N GLU A 203 -20.79 6.58 14.50
CA GLU A 203 -20.32 5.97 15.74
C GLU A 203 -18.90 5.39 15.61
N TYR A 204 -18.59 4.75 14.48
CA TYR A 204 -17.22 4.29 14.19
C TYR A 204 -16.23 5.45 14.05
N ARG A 205 -16.57 6.51 13.31
CA ARG A 205 -15.72 7.70 13.14
C ARG A 205 -15.48 8.44 14.45
N ASN A 206 -16.48 8.51 15.33
CA ASN A 206 -16.33 9.10 16.67
C ASN A 206 -15.32 8.31 17.52
N ARG A 207 -15.40 6.97 17.51
CA ARG A 207 -14.40 6.11 18.18
C ARG A 207 -12.99 6.31 17.64
N LEU A 208 -12.83 6.51 16.33
CA LEU A 208 -11.54 6.86 15.74
C LEU A 208 -11.04 8.23 16.22
N MET A 209 -11.91 9.23 16.33
CA MET A 209 -11.53 10.54 16.86
C MET A 209 -11.12 10.46 18.33
N ASP A 210 -11.78 9.63 19.13
CA ASP A 210 -11.41 9.41 20.54
C ASP A 210 -10.04 8.74 20.64
N LEU A 211 -9.77 7.75 19.79
CA LEU A 211 -8.44 7.15 19.67
C LEU A 211 -7.39 8.23 19.33
N GLN A 212 -7.64 9.06 18.32
CA GLN A 212 -6.71 10.12 17.92
C GLN A 212 -6.43 11.12 19.05
N LYS A 213 -7.46 11.55 19.79
CA LYS A 213 -7.30 12.43 20.97
C LYS A 213 -6.50 11.74 22.06
N SER A 214 -6.73 10.45 22.29
CA SER A 214 -6.03 9.70 23.33
C SER A 214 -4.52 9.62 23.12
N LEU A 215 -4.03 9.77 21.88
CA LEU A 215 -2.59 9.80 21.57
C LEU A 215 -1.85 10.95 22.24
N ASP A 216 -2.55 12.04 22.58
CA ASP A 216 -1.95 13.17 23.32
C ASP A 216 -1.54 12.77 24.76
N ARG A 217 -1.96 11.60 25.25
CA ARG A 217 -1.52 11.05 26.54
C ARG A 217 -0.12 10.42 26.48
N ILE A 218 0.33 9.96 25.30
CA ILE A 218 1.63 9.30 25.15
C ILE A 218 2.73 10.34 25.37
N ARG A 219 3.70 10.02 26.23
CA ARG A 219 4.88 10.85 26.53
C ARG A 219 6.16 10.24 25.98
N ARG A 220 6.20 8.91 25.90
CA ARG A 220 7.36 8.15 25.43
C ARG A 220 6.88 6.92 24.68
N VAL A 221 7.60 6.57 23.61
CA VAL A 221 7.39 5.35 22.85
C VAL A 221 8.64 4.50 22.90
N THR A 222 8.48 3.23 23.26
CA THR A 222 9.53 2.21 23.24
C THR A 222 9.09 1.03 22.37
N PHE A 223 10.06 0.25 21.92
CA PHE A 223 9.83 -1.00 21.20
C PHE A 223 10.48 -2.10 22.02
N SER A 224 9.76 -3.19 22.23
CA SER A 224 10.24 -4.32 23.02
C SER A 224 11.34 -5.11 22.30
N ASP A 225 12.16 -5.81 23.08
CA ASP A 225 13.29 -6.58 22.55
C ASP A 225 12.84 -7.74 21.64
N ASP A 226 11.72 -8.39 21.96
CA ASP A 226 11.16 -9.48 21.14
C ASP A 226 10.82 -9.04 19.69
N LEU A 227 10.40 -7.78 19.51
CA LEU A 227 10.17 -7.19 18.21
C LEU A 227 11.49 -6.93 17.49
N TYR A 228 12.52 -6.44 18.19
CA TYR A 228 13.84 -6.24 17.61
C TYR A 228 14.48 -7.57 17.20
N ASP A 229 14.43 -8.59 18.05
CA ASP A 229 14.92 -9.93 17.77
C ASP A 229 14.22 -10.53 16.56
N PHE A 230 12.90 -10.36 16.46
CA PHE A 230 12.12 -10.82 15.31
C PHE A 230 12.51 -10.12 13.99
N LEU A 231 12.96 -8.86 14.06
CA LEU A 231 13.35 -8.07 12.90
C LEU A 231 14.87 -8.10 12.62
N SER A 232 15.67 -8.68 13.51
CA SER A 232 17.14 -8.65 13.48
C SER A 232 17.76 -9.16 12.18
N SER A 233 17.13 -10.14 11.54
CA SER A 233 17.61 -10.74 10.29
C SER A 233 17.29 -9.92 9.04
N LYS A 234 16.62 -8.76 9.18
CA LYS A 234 16.13 -7.96 8.06
C LYS A 234 17.05 -6.76 7.82
N PRO A 235 17.17 -6.29 6.57
CA PRO A 235 17.94 -5.09 6.29
C PRO A 235 17.32 -3.87 6.97
N HIS A 236 18.15 -2.90 7.35
CA HIS A 236 17.75 -1.74 8.15
C HIS A 236 16.50 -1.00 7.64
N PHE A 237 16.35 -0.82 6.32
CA PHE A 237 15.20 -0.12 5.74
C PHE A 237 13.88 -0.90 5.93
N GLU A 238 13.92 -2.23 5.98
CA GLU A 238 12.75 -3.06 6.27
C GLU A 238 12.40 -3.03 7.75
N ILE A 239 13.41 -3.02 8.63
CA ILE A 239 13.20 -2.85 10.07
C ILE A 239 12.40 -1.57 10.33
N LEU A 240 12.79 -0.45 9.72
CA LEU A 240 12.06 0.81 9.84
C LEU A 240 10.61 0.70 9.35
N LEU A 241 10.38 0.02 8.23
CA LEU A 241 9.03 -0.19 7.69
C LEU A 241 8.16 -1.03 8.65
N TYR A 242 8.69 -2.15 9.13
CA TYR A 242 7.97 -3.06 10.01
C TYR A 242 7.75 -2.49 11.41
N LYS A 243 8.67 -1.66 11.92
CA LYS A 243 8.45 -0.86 13.15
C LYS A 243 7.24 0.06 13.02
N LYS A 244 7.10 0.78 11.90
CA LYS A 244 5.93 1.65 11.65
C LYS A 244 4.63 0.85 11.59
N MET A 245 4.66 -0.33 10.96
CA MET A 245 3.51 -1.25 10.92
C MET A 245 3.14 -1.75 12.32
N ALA A 246 4.13 -2.17 13.12
CA ALA A 246 3.97 -2.63 14.49
C ALA A 246 3.37 -1.55 15.40
N LEU A 247 3.91 -0.33 15.34
CA LEU A 247 3.37 0.82 16.06
C LEU A 247 1.91 1.06 15.68
N GLY A 248 1.62 1.18 14.38
CA GLY A 248 0.27 1.42 13.89
C GLY A 248 -0.70 0.24 14.08
N TYR A 249 -0.23 -0.94 14.45
CA TYR A 249 -1.06 -2.06 14.93
C TYR A 249 -1.34 -1.90 16.42
N ASN A 250 -0.30 -1.72 17.24
CA ASN A 250 -0.40 -1.62 18.69
C ASN A 250 -1.32 -0.47 19.12
N LEU A 251 -1.32 0.66 18.41
CA LEU A 251 -2.23 1.78 18.68
C LEU A 251 -3.71 1.43 18.56
N PHE A 252 -4.07 0.40 17.80
CA PHE A 252 -5.45 -0.07 17.65
C PHE A 252 -5.82 -1.20 18.60
N THR A 253 -4.83 -1.94 19.12
CA THR A 253 -5.08 -3.16 19.87
C THR A 253 -4.77 -3.02 21.36
N LYS A 254 -3.97 -2.04 21.75
CA LYS A 254 -3.61 -1.77 23.14
C LYS A 254 -4.24 -0.48 23.65
N ALA A 255 -4.48 -0.45 24.95
CA ALA A 255 -4.83 0.78 25.64
C ALA A 255 -3.67 1.78 25.58
N ILE A 256 -4.01 3.06 25.39
CA ILE A 256 -3.01 4.12 25.33
C ILE A 256 -2.56 4.51 26.74
N SER A 257 -1.26 4.42 26.98
CA SER A 257 -0.55 4.77 28.22
C SER A 257 0.45 5.91 27.98
N PRO A 258 0.88 6.63 29.04
CA PRO A 258 1.94 7.63 28.93
C PRO A 258 3.28 7.05 28.45
N ASP A 259 3.64 5.86 28.94
CA ASP A 259 4.76 5.07 28.44
C ASP A 259 4.20 3.98 27.54
N PHE A 260 4.24 4.20 26.23
CA PHE A 260 3.62 3.31 25.26
C PHE A 260 4.66 2.36 24.65
N GLU A 261 4.60 1.09 25.04
CA GLU A 261 5.47 0.05 24.50
C GLU A 261 4.81 -0.71 23.33
N VAL A 262 5.48 -0.66 22.19
CA VAL A 262 5.13 -1.45 20.99
C VAL A 262 5.66 -2.86 21.17
N THR A 263 4.77 -3.85 21.30
CA THR A 263 5.16 -5.26 21.47
C THR A 263 4.73 -6.15 20.33
N LEU A 264 5.29 -7.36 20.29
CA LEU A 264 5.02 -8.37 19.26
C LEU A 264 4.07 -9.46 19.78
N ASP A 265 2.77 -9.29 19.55
CA ASP A 265 1.82 -10.40 19.75
C ASP A 265 1.81 -11.40 18.58
N ALA A 266 1.15 -12.54 18.77
CA ALA A 266 1.06 -13.60 17.75
C ALA A 266 0.39 -13.14 16.44
N ARG A 267 -0.59 -12.24 16.54
CA ARG A 267 -1.33 -11.73 15.39
C ARG A 267 -0.48 -10.75 14.58
N LEU A 268 0.22 -9.84 15.24
CA LEU A 268 1.16 -8.93 14.62
C LEU A 268 2.30 -9.70 13.96
N LYS A 269 2.85 -10.73 14.62
CA LYS A 269 3.87 -11.62 14.04
C LYS A 269 3.39 -12.25 12.75
N LEU A 270 2.14 -12.73 12.70
CA LEU A 270 1.53 -13.27 11.48
C LEU A 270 1.38 -12.21 10.38
N LEU A 271 0.91 -11.00 10.73
CA LEU A 271 0.74 -9.90 9.78
C LEU A 271 2.08 -9.42 9.20
N LEU A 272 3.11 -9.30 10.02
CA LEU A 272 4.46 -8.92 9.57
C LEU A 272 5.08 -9.99 8.68
N ARG A 273 4.99 -11.28 9.04
CA ARG A 273 5.44 -12.39 8.17
C ARG A 273 4.73 -12.37 6.82
N ARG A 274 3.43 -12.07 6.80
CA ARG A 274 2.67 -11.96 5.56
C ARG A 274 3.14 -10.78 4.70
N ALA A 275 3.38 -9.62 5.31
CA ALA A 275 3.94 -8.46 4.62
C ALA A 275 5.34 -8.72 4.05
N MET A 276 6.20 -9.43 4.79
CA MET A 276 7.51 -9.90 4.32
C MET A 276 7.37 -10.82 3.11
N LYS A 277 6.50 -11.83 3.20
CA LYS A 277 6.23 -12.76 2.09
C LYS A 277 5.74 -12.04 0.83
N TRP A 278 4.81 -11.10 0.97
CA TRP A 278 4.30 -10.32 -0.17
C TRP A 278 5.40 -9.51 -0.85
N ARG A 279 6.29 -8.91 -0.06
CA ARG A 279 7.44 -8.17 -0.58
C ARG A 279 8.41 -9.09 -1.34
N GLU A 280 8.75 -10.25 -0.78
CA GLU A 280 9.60 -11.25 -1.44
C GLU A 280 8.98 -11.75 -2.76
N GLN A 281 7.67 -11.97 -2.80
CA GLN A 281 6.95 -12.39 -4.00
C GLN A 281 6.99 -11.33 -5.11
N LEU A 282 6.81 -10.05 -4.75
CA LEU A 282 6.85 -8.95 -5.70
C LEU A 282 8.28 -8.64 -6.21
N LEU A 283 9.31 -8.85 -5.38
CA LEU A 283 10.71 -8.68 -5.75
C LEU A 283 11.20 -9.73 -6.77
N ALA A 284 10.70 -10.97 -6.65
CA ALA A 284 11.20 -12.08 -7.47
C ALA A 284 10.57 -12.09 -8.87
N ASP A 285 9.32 -12.54 -8.97
CA ASP A 285 8.59 -12.66 -10.23
C ASP A 285 7.09 -12.73 -9.92
N PRO A 286 6.38 -11.59 -9.82
CA PRO A 286 5.00 -11.59 -9.35
C PRO A 286 4.00 -12.26 -10.30
N GLU A 287 4.24 -12.19 -11.61
CA GLU A 287 3.48 -12.94 -12.61
C GLU A 287 3.74 -14.45 -12.48
N GLY A 288 5.02 -14.83 -12.34
CA GLY A 288 5.40 -16.22 -12.09
C GLY A 288 4.87 -16.77 -10.76
N ALA A 289 4.87 -15.95 -9.71
CA ALA A 289 4.34 -16.28 -8.39
C ALA A 289 2.83 -16.53 -8.45
N GLN A 290 2.08 -15.76 -9.23
CA GLN A 290 0.65 -15.99 -9.47
C GLN A 290 0.41 -17.36 -10.13
N VAL A 291 1.18 -17.70 -11.17
CA VAL A 291 1.09 -19.01 -11.83
C VAL A 291 1.43 -20.17 -10.87
N ILE A 292 2.51 -20.05 -10.11
CA ILE A 292 2.93 -21.07 -9.13
C ILE A 292 1.86 -21.23 -8.03
N GLU A 293 1.28 -20.14 -7.56
CA GLU A 293 0.22 -20.16 -6.54
C GLU A 293 -1.06 -20.84 -7.07
N ILE A 294 -1.46 -20.56 -8.32
CA ILE A 294 -2.58 -21.24 -8.99
C ILE A 294 -2.31 -22.74 -9.12
N LEU A 295 -1.11 -23.13 -9.57
CA LEU A 295 -0.71 -24.54 -9.66
C LEU A 295 -0.73 -25.24 -8.30
N LYS A 296 -0.14 -24.62 -7.26
CA LYS A 296 -0.11 -25.19 -5.89
C LYS A 296 -1.50 -25.44 -5.33
N ARG A 297 -2.47 -24.55 -5.62
CA ARG A 297 -3.87 -24.72 -5.21
C ARG A 297 -4.56 -25.90 -5.89
N HIS A 298 -4.12 -26.28 -7.09
CA HIS A 298 -4.61 -27.46 -7.81
C HIS A 298 -3.71 -28.69 -7.57
N GLY A 299 -3.14 -28.83 -6.37
CA GLY A 299 -2.29 -29.98 -6.02
C GLY A 299 -0.90 -29.96 -6.66
N GLY A 300 -0.50 -28.82 -7.23
CA GLY A 300 0.81 -28.65 -7.86
C GLY A 300 0.93 -29.24 -9.26
N LEU A 301 -0.17 -29.71 -9.88
CA LEU A 301 -0.17 -30.39 -11.18
C LEU A 301 -1.39 -29.96 -12.03
N MET A 302 -1.16 -29.41 -13.22
CA MET A 302 -2.24 -29.04 -14.16
C MET A 302 -1.81 -29.27 -15.62
N SER A 303 -2.74 -29.50 -16.54
CA SER A 303 -2.42 -29.40 -17.98
C SER A 303 -2.12 -27.94 -18.35
N LYS A 304 -1.42 -27.71 -19.46
CA LYS A 304 -1.15 -26.34 -19.94
C LYS A 304 -2.44 -25.60 -20.29
N GLU A 305 -3.37 -26.27 -20.95
CA GLU A 305 -4.67 -25.71 -21.35
C GLU A 305 -5.54 -25.35 -20.15
N ASP A 306 -5.61 -26.21 -19.13
CA ASP A 306 -6.35 -25.93 -17.89
C ASP A 306 -5.74 -24.73 -17.15
N LEU A 307 -4.41 -24.68 -17.08
CA LEU A 307 -3.72 -23.57 -16.44
C LEU A 307 -3.97 -22.25 -17.20
N GLN A 308 -3.92 -22.26 -18.53
CA GLN A 308 -4.21 -21.08 -19.34
C GLN A 308 -5.67 -20.65 -19.20
N THR A 309 -6.60 -21.60 -19.18
CA THR A 309 -8.02 -21.34 -18.94
C THR A 309 -8.26 -20.71 -17.58
N GLU A 310 -7.59 -21.19 -16.54
CA GLU A 310 -7.68 -20.62 -15.20
C GLU A 310 -7.06 -19.21 -15.15
N LEU A 311 -5.95 -18.97 -15.86
CA LEU A 311 -5.31 -17.65 -15.95
C LEU A 311 -6.18 -16.60 -16.65
N LEU A 312 -7.07 -16.99 -17.58
CA LEU A 312 -8.05 -16.09 -18.19
C LEU A 312 -8.99 -15.48 -17.15
N ARG A 313 -9.33 -16.21 -16.08
CA ARG A 313 -10.16 -15.69 -14.97
C ARG A 313 -9.51 -14.52 -14.23
N TYR A 314 -8.21 -14.36 -14.38
CA TYR A 314 -7.43 -13.23 -13.83
C TYR A 314 -7.06 -12.21 -14.91
N SER A 315 -7.75 -12.23 -16.06
CA SER A 315 -7.51 -11.35 -17.21
C SER A 315 -6.12 -11.50 -17.86
N ILE A 316 -5.48 -12.67 -17.73
CA ILE A 316 -4.21 -12.97 -18.40
C ILE A 316 -4.49 -13.76 -19.68
N ASN A 317 -4.19 -13.18 -20.83
CA ASN A 317 -4.46 -13.80 -22.14
C ASN A 317 -3.52 -15.00 -22.46
N TRP A 318 -3.84 -15.75 -23.51
CA TRP A 318 -3.10 -16.95 -23.93
C TRP A 318 -1.64 -16.69 -24.30
N GLU A 319 -1.36 -15.56 -24.94
CA GLU A 319 0.00 -15.18 -25.33
C GLU A 319 0.86 -14.86 -24.11
N THR A 320 0.34 -14.02 -23.20
CA THR A 320 1.02 -13.62 -21.97
C THR A 320 1.22 -14.82 -21.05
N SER A 321 0.20 -15.67 -20.89
CA SER A 321 0.30 -16.90 -20.10
C SER A 321 1.34 -17.86 -20.67
N SER A 322 1.40 -18.06 -22.00
CA SER A 322 2.43 -18.89 -22.63
C SER A 322 3.82 -18.38 -22.33
N ARG A 323 4.05 -17.06 -22.48
CA ARG A 323 5.33 -16.41 -22.17
C ARG A 323 5.75 -16.61 -20.72
N ILE A 324 4.81 -16.48 -19.77
CA ILE A 324 5.09 -16.69 -18.33
C ILE A 324 5.42 -18.16 -18.07
N ILE A 325 4.65 -19.10 -18.61
CA ILE A 325 4.87 -20.55 -18.46
C ILE A 325 6.25 -20.95 -19.01
N ASP A 326 6.59 -20.51 -20.22
CA ASP A 326 7.88 -20.82 -20.85
C ASP A 326 9.06 -20.26 -20.04
N LYS A 327 8.91 -19.06 -19.49
CA LYS A 327 9.89 -18.48 -18.56
C LYS A 327 10.05 -19.34 -17.30
N LEU A 328 8.95 -19.79 -16.69
CA LEU A 328 8.99 -20.63 -15.48
C LEU A 328 9.60 -22.01 -15.74
N LEU A 329 9.37 -22.59 -16.92
CA LEU A 329 10.02 -23.83 -17.38
C LEU A 329 11.53 -23.64 -17.52
N ARG A 330 11.96 -22.55 -18.16
CA ARG A 330 13.39 -22.20 -18.31
C ARG A 330 14.07 -21.99 -16.96
N LEU A 331 13.39 -21.33 -16.02
CA LEU A 331 13.87 -21.10 -14.65
C LEU A 331 13.75 -22.34 -13.74
N ARG A 332 13.26 -23.47 -14.26
CA ARG A 332 13.03 -24.73 -13.52
C ARG A 332 12.18 -24.55 -12.26
N LYS A 333 11.23 -23.59 -12.29
CA LYS A 333 10.23 -23.40 -11.23
C LYS A 333 9.02 -24.30 -11.42
N ILE A 334 8.77 -24.70 -12.67
CA ILE A 334 7.80 -25.72 -13.06
C ILE A 334 8.47 -26.66 -14.06
N ARG A 335 7.92 -27.86 -14.24
CA ARG A 335 8.44 -28.88 -15.17
C ARG A 335 7.30 -29.62 -15.87
N TRP A 336 7.58 -30.19 -17.03
CA TRP A 336 6.72 -31.19 -17.63
C TRP A 336 6.85 -32.52 -16.89
N THR A 337 5.71 -33.13 -16.60
CA THR A 337 5.63 -34.52 -16.12
C THR A 337 5.60 -35.47 -17.31
N ARG A 338 5.88 -36.75 -17.06
CA ARG A 338 5.82 -37.81 -18.10
C ARG A 338 4.43 -37.92 -18.76
N GLY A 339 3.37 -37.47 -18.09
CA GLY A 339 2.00 -37.43 -18.62
C GLY A 339 1.60 -36.12 -19.29
N GLY A 340 2.54 -35.27 -19.70
CA GLY A 340 2.24 -34.02 -20.43
C GLY A 340 1.58 -32.92 -19.59
N LYS A 341 1.65 -33.01 -18.25
CA LYS A 341 1.15 -31.96 -17.33
C LYS A 341 2.29 -31.11 -16.77
N LEU A 342 2.01 -29.86 -16.46
CA LEU A 342 2.90 -28.94 -15.75
C LEU A 342 2.85 -29.22 -14.24
N ALA A 343 4.00 -29.39 -13.61
CA ALA A 343 4.14 -29.57 -12.16
C ALA A 343 5.06 -28.51 -11.55
N VAL A 344 4.73 -28.04 -10.35
CA VAL A 344 5.64 -27.19 -9.56
C VAL A 344 6.84 -28.03 -9.11
N VAL A 345 8.04 -27.45 -9.21
CA VAL A 345 9.31 -28.08 -8.79
C VAL A 345 9.54 -27.91 -7.30
#